data_AF-A0A6A4QF43-F1
#
_entry.id   AF-A0A6A4QF43-F1
#
_cell.length_a   1.000
_cell.length_b   1.000
_cell.length_c   1.000
_cell.angle_alpha   90.00
_cell.angle_beta   90.00
_cell.angle_gamma   90.00
#
_symmetry.space_group_name_H-M   'P 1'
#
loop_
_entity.id
_entity.type
_entity.pdbx_description
1 polymer ?
#
loop_
_entity_poly.entity_id
_entity_poly.type
_entity_poly.pdbx_seq_one_letter_code
_entity_poly.pdbx_strand_id
1 'polypeptide(L)'
;MVGVESIFGIETTKVRMTNKISSPLTHCKDKKHDDGFYTLKTGENHRFKFIIDPFGVPSLWFCSFNWTGGFHYFDIYSEKRDLCTYDCTWDYEKGPCKTAS
;
A
#
# COMPACT_ATOMS: atom_id res chain seq x y z
N MET A 1 22.97 4.15 4.55
CA MET A 1 21.51 4.02 4.69
C MET A 1 21.10 5.08 5.69
N VAL A 2 20.63 6.24 5.22
CA VAL A 2 20.38 7.40 6.09
C VAL A 2 19.07 7.19 6.83
N GLY A 3 19.17 6.71 8.07
CA GLY A 3 18.07 6.79 9.02
C GLY A 3 17.89 8.25 9.39
N VAL A 4 16.86 8.88 8.85
CA VAL A 4 16.42 10.17 9.37
C VAL A 4 15.66 9.90 10.67
N GLU A 5 16.28 10.29 11.79
CA GLU A 5 15.66 10.23 13.09
C GLU A 5 14.58 11.30 13.21
N SER A 6 13.42 10.89 13.71
CA SER A 6 12.19 11.67 13.80
C SER A 6 12.35 12.91 14.68
N ILE A 7 12.11 14.08 14.09
CA ILE A 7 11.94 15.34 14.80
C ILE A 7 10.44 15.68 14.69
N PHE A 8 9.74 15.79 15.83
CA PHE A 8 8.29 16.08 15.99
C PHE A 8 7.28 15.01 15.51
N GLY A 9 6.79 14.14 16.41
CA GLY A 9 5.44 13.52 16.34
C GLY A 9 4.93 13.01 14.99
N ILE A 10 5.81 12.53 14.10
CA ILE A 10 5.40 12.09 12.76
C ILE A 10 4.80 10.69 12.88
N GLU A 11 3.48 10.59 12.90
CA GLU A 11 2.79 9.31 12.84
C GLU A 11 3.03 8.67 11.47
N THR A 12 3.77 7.55 11.50
CA THR A 12 4.09 6.79 10.30
C THR A 12 3.13 5.61 10.19
N THR A 13 2.34 5.57 9.14
CA THR A 13 1.50 4.43 8.81
C THR A 13 2.35 3.35 8.15
N LYS A 14 2.20 2.12 8.63
CA LYS A 14 2.80 0.91 8.08
C LYS A 14 1.69 0.09 7.45
N VAL A 15 1.87 -0.24 6.18
CA VAL A 15 0.95 -1.08 5.45
C VAL A 15 1.67 -2.35 5.05
N ARG A 16 1.07 -3.49 5.41
CA ARG A 16 1.45 -4.81 4.92
C ARG A 16 0.36 -5.32 4.00
N MET A 17 0.73 -5.59 2.76
CA MET A 17 -0.17 -6.18 1.78
C MET A 17 0.28 -7.58 1.39
N THR A 18 -0.65 -8.52 1.30
CA THR A 18 -0.41 -9.86 0.74
C THR A 18 -1.17 -9.99 -0.58
N ASN A 19 -0.47 -10.35 -1.65
CA ASN A 19 -1.12 -10.64 -2.92
C ASN A 19 -1.74 -12.04 -2.87
N LYS A 20 -3.07 -12.15 -2.82
CA LYS A 20 -3.79 -13.42 -3.00
C LYS A 20 -4.49 -13.53 -4.35
N ILE A 21 -4.30 -12.55 -5.23
CA ILE A 21 -4.77 -12.58 -6.61
C ILE A 21 -3.90 -13.57 -7.40
N SER A 22 -4.48 -14.25 -8.39
CA SER A 22 -3.75 -15.14 -9.29
C SER A 22 -2.77 -14.43 -10.24
N SER A 23 -2.82 -13.09 -10.29
CA SER A 23 -1.97 -12.26 -11.14
C SER A 23 -0.95 -11.48 -10.32
N PRO A 24 0.27 -11.25 -10.86
CA PRO A 24 1.30 -10.51 -10.17
C PRO A 24 1.01 -9.00 -10.15
N LEU A 25 1.25 -8.35 -9.00
CA LEU A 25 1.29 -6.90 -8.86
C LEU A 25 2.70 -6.41 -9.19
N THR A 26 2.85 -5.27 -9.86
CA THR A 26 4.14 -4.86 -10.46
C THR A 26 4.68 -3.52 -10.02
N HIS A 27 3.83 -2.64 -9.49
CA HIS A 27 4.24 -1.28 -9.18
C HIS A 27 3.22 -0.64 -8.24
N CYS A 28 3.66 -0.06 -7.14
CA CYS A 28 2.79 0.59 -6.17
C CYS A 28 3.24 2.02 -5.92
N LYS A 29 2.28 2.92 -5.79
CA LYS A 29 2.57 4.34 -5.54
C LYS A 29 1.40 5.05 -4.88
N ASP A 30 1.70 6.19 -4.29
CA ASP A 30 0.70 7.19 -3.92
C ASP A 30 0.82 8.42 -4.86
N LYS A 31 0.19 9.53 -4.47
CA LYS A 31 0.25 10.78 -5.23
C LYS A 31 1.64 11.44 -5.25
N LYS A 32 2.46 11.21 -4.23
CA LYS A 32 3.72 11.92 -3.91
C LYS A 32 4.96 11.02 -3.94
N HIS A 33 4.81 9.72 -3.74
CA HIS A 33 5.83 8.71 -3.54
C HIS A 33 5.58 7.53 -4.47
N ASP A 34 6.67 7.07 -5.07
CA ASP A 34 6.73 5.89 -5.89
C ASP A 34 7.57 4.85 -5.15
N ASP A 35 6.99 3.67 -4.89
CA ASP A 35 7.63 2.58 -4.16
C ASP A 35 8.58 1.75 -5.04
N GLY A 36 8.73 2.17 -6.30
CA GLY A 36 9.56 1.52 -7.30
C GLY A 36 8.88 0.31 -7.94
N PHE A 37 9.51 -0.20 -8.99
CA PHE A 37 9.05 -1.37 -9.72
C PHE A 37 9.50 -2.66 -9.03
N TYR A 38 8.54 -3.52 -8.70
CA TYR A 38 8.78 -4.86 -8.15
C TYR A 38 7.61 -5.77 -8.50
N THR A 39 7.88 -7.05 -8.73
CA THR A 39 6.82 -8.02 -9.03
C THR A 39 6.49 -8.82 -7.78
N LEU A 40 5.27 -8.65 -7.25
CA LEU A 40 4.71 -9.40 -6.13
C LEU A 40 3.81 -10.52 -6.65
N LYS A 41 4.30 -11.76 -6.54
CA LYS A 41 3.58 -12.97 -6.97
C LYS A 41 2.47 -13.34 -5.98
N THR A 42 1.58 -14.22 -6.41
CA THR A 42 0.55 -14.80 -5.54
C THR A 42 1.19 -15.48 -4.32
N GLY A 43 0.69 -15.15 -3.14
CA GLY A 43 1.18 -15.59 -1.83
C GLY A 43 2.29 -14.72 -1.24
N GLU A 44 2.91 -13.84 -2.02
CA GLU A 44 3.95 -12.93 -1.52
C GLU A 44 3.33 -11.72 -0.81
N ASN A 45 4.09 -11.14 0.11
CA ASN A 45 3.70 -9.91 0.79
C ASN A 45 4.74 -8.82 0.61
N HIS A 46 4.27 -7.58 0.63
CA HIS A 46 5.09 -6.38 0.58
C HIS A 46 4.73 -5.45 1.73
N ARG A 47 5.70 -4.65 2.16
CA ARG A 47 5.52 -3.67 3.24
C ARG A 47 6.09 -2.34 2.82
N PHE A 48 5.27 -1.31 3.01
CA PHE A 48 5.68 0.07 2.82
C PHE A 48 5.21 0.92 4.00
N LYS A 49 5.87 2.06 4.18
CA LYS A 49 5.56 3.01 5.23
C LYS A 49 5.51 4.42 4.67
N PHE A 50 4.55 5.21 5.14
CA PHE A 50 4.40 6.59 4.72
C PHE A 50 3.83 7.42 5.86
N ILE A 51 3.89 8.74 5.69
CA ILE A 51 3.40 9.71 6.66
C ILE A 51 2.04 10.18 6.14
N ILE A 52 1.02 10.12 6.99
CA ILE A 52 -0.30 10.67 6.66
C ILE A 52 -0.17 12.18 6.46
N ASP A 53 -0.87 12.72 5.47
CA ASP A 53 -0.84 14.16 5.20
C ASP A 53 -1.48 14.94 6.37
N PRO A 54 -0.73 15.80 7.08
CA PRO A 54 -1.25 16.53 8.24
C PRO A 54 -2.21 17.66 7.85
N PHE A 55 -2.35 17.98 6.55
CA PHE A 55 -3.25 19.01 6.03
C PHE A 55 -4.61 18.43 5.59
N GLY A 56 -4.91 17.18 5.96
CA GLY A 56 -6.23 16.57 5.79
C GLY A 56 -6.51 16.00 4.40
N VAL A 57 -5.48 15.87 3.55
CA VAL A 57 -5.62 15.16 2.28
C VAL A 57 -5.54 13.66 2.55
N PRO A 58 -6.59 12.88 2.25
CA PRO A 58 -6.60 11.46 2.53
C PRO A 58 -5.50 10.74 1.74
N SER A 59 -4.74 9.90 2.42
CA SER A 59 -3.69 9.09 1.82
C SER A 59 -4.31 7.96 1.00
N LEU A 60 -3.87 7.82 -0.25
CA LEU A 60 -4.32 6.79 -1.18
C LEU A 60 -3.11 6.15 -1.85
N TRP A 61 -3.00 4.84 -1.71
CA TRP A 61 -1.98 4.01 -2.35
C TRP A 61 -2.64 3.03 -3.30
N PHE A 62 -2.14 3.00 -4.52
CA PHE A 62 -2.63 2.10 -5.55
C PHE A 62 -1.48 1.33 -6.19
N CYS A 63 -1.77 0.10 -6.59
CA CYS A 63 -0.83 -0.77 -7.27
C CYS A 63 -1.34 -1.13 -8.65
N SER A 64 -0.43 -1.20 -9.60
CA SER A 64 -0.68 -1.77 -10.91
C SER A 64 -0.44 -3.28 -10.90
N PHE A 65 -1.21 -3.99 -11.71
CA PHE A 65 -1.01 -5.39 -12.05
C PHE A 65 -1.23 -5.58 -13.54
N ASN A 66 -0.56 -6.60 -14.07
CA ASN A 66 -0.69 -6.98 -15.47
C ASN A 66 -1.72 -8.10 -15.60
N TRP A 67 -2.85 -7.81 -16.23
CA TRP A 67 -3.90 -8.80 -16.53
C TRP A 67 -4.18 -8.77 -18.02
N THR A 68 -4.09 -9.94 -18.68
CA THR A 68 -4.46 -10.25 -20.07
C THR A 68 -4.87 -9.05 -20.92
N GLY A 69 -3.88 -8.35 -21.47
CA GLY A 69 -4.07 -7.27 -22.44
C GLY A 69 -3.86 -5.84 -21.90
N GLY A 70 -3.60 -5.64 -20.60
CA GLY A 70 -3.31 -4.31 -20.09
C GLY A 70 -2.84 -4.21 -18.65
N PHE A 71 -2.40 -2.99 -18.30
CA PHE A 71 -2.17 -2.59 -16.92
C PHE A 71 -3.47 -2.11 -16.30
N HIS A 72 -3.79 -2.66 -15.14
CA HIS A 72 -4.91 -2.27 -14.34
C HIS A 72 -4.41 -1.78 -12.98
N TYR A 73 -5.18 -0.91 -12.32
CA TYR A 73 -4.82 -0.33 -11.03
C TYR A 73 -5.84 -0.71 -9.96
N PHE A 74 -5.35 -1.01 -8.76
CA PHE A 74 -6.18 -1.23 -7.58
C PHE A 74 -5.74 -0.35 -6.43
N ASP A 75 -6.71 0.25 -5.76
CA ASP A 75 -6.51 0.99 -4.52
C ASP A 75 -6.25 0.01 -3.37
N ILE A 76 -4.97 -0.17 -3.06
CA ILE A 76 -4.51 -1.00 -1.96
C ILE A 76 -4.92 -0.34 -0.66
N TYR A 77 -4.41 0.85 -0.36
CA TYR A 77 -4.77 1.54 0.88
C TYR A 77 -5.53 2.83 0.59
N SER A 78 -6.61 3.07 1.32
CA SER A 78 -7.36 4.32 1.28
C SER A 78 -7.72 4.72 2.70
N GLU A 79 -7.14 5.82 3.18
CA GLU A 79 -7.35 6.32 4.55
C GLU A 79 -8.84 6.49 4.88
N LYS A 80 -9.63 6.97 3.91
CA LYS A 80 -11.09 7.17 4.06
C LYS A 80 -11.87 5.87 4.20
N ARG A 81 -11.44 4.81 3.52
CA ARG A 81 -12.14 3.52 3.46
C ARG A 81 -11.72 2.63 4.62
N ASP A 82 -10.43 2.63 4.90
CA ASP A 82 -9.78 1.62 5.73
C ASP A 82 -9.71 2.04 7.21
N LEU A 83 -9.80 3.35 7.49
CA LEU A 83 -9.82 3.94 8.83
C LEU A 83 -8.71 3.36 9.73
N CYS A 84 -7.53 3.14 9.15
CA CYS A 84 -6.38 2.54 9.78
C CYS A 84 -5.15 3.41 9.54
N THR A 85 -4.48 3.84 10.61
CA THR A 85 -3.44 4.89 10.54
C THR A 85 -2.06 4.45 11.04
N TYR A 86 -1.92 3.27 11.64
CA TYR A 86 -0.65 2.82 12.25
C TYR A 86 -0.12 1.52 11.67
N ASP A 87 -0.79 0.39 11.90
CA ASP A 87 -0.37 -0.94 11.46
C ASP A 87 -1.53 -1.62 10.74
N CYS A 88 -1.52 -1.55 9.41
CA CYS A 88 -2.63 -1.99 8.57
C CYS A 88 -2.20 -3.21 7.76
N THR A 89 -2.85 -4.35 8.01
CA THR A 89 -2.59 -5.57 7.24
C THR A 89 -3.79 -5.93 6.37
N TRP A 90 -3.51 -6.15 5.09
CA TRP A 90 -4.51 -6.40 4.06
C TRP A 90 -4.13 -7.59 3.21
N ASP A 91 -5.11 -8.46 2.97
CA ASP A 91 -5.01 -9.51 1.96
C ASP A 91 -5.84 -9.12 0.73
N TYR A 92 -5.23 -9.19 -0.45
CA TYR A 92 -5.88 -8.79 -1.71
C TYR A 92 -6.28 -10.00 -2.53
N GLU A 93 -7.58 -10.27 -2.60
CA GLU A 93 -8.16 -11.34 -3.43
C GLU A 93 -8.98 -10.75 -4.59
N LYS A 94 -10.11 -10.11 -4.27
CA LYS A 94 -10.94 -9.33 -5.23
C LYS A 94 -11.08 -7.87 -4.81
N GLY A 95 -10.32 -7.48 -3.78
CA GLY A 95 -10.38 -6.23 -3.05
C GLY A 95 -9.66 -6.38 -1.71
N PRO A 96 -9.42 -5.27 -1.00
CA PRO A 96 -8.79 -5.28 0.32
C PRO A 96 -9.67 -6.01 1.34
N CYS A 97 -9.20 -7.13 1.87
CA CYS A 97 -9.77 -7.78 3.03
C CYS A 97 -8.89 -7.48 4.25
N LYS A 98 -9.44 -6.84 5.27
CA LYS A 98 -8.71 -6.57 6.51
C LYS A 98 -8.46 -7.90 7.22
N THR A 99 -7.20 -8.31 7.32
CA THR A 99 -6.85 -9.41 8.21
C THR A 99 -6.84 -8.83 9.62
N ALA A 100 -7.67 -9.37 10.52
CA ALA A 100 -7.89 -8.86 11.87
C ALA A 100 -6.59 -8.35 12.53
N SER A 101 -6.67 -7.14 13.09
CA SER A 101 -5.59 -6.47 13.81
C SER A 101 -5.47 -6.96 15.24
#